data_AF-A0A951KIT4-F1
#
_entry.id   AF-A0A951KIT4-F1
#
_cell.length_a   1.000
_cell.length_b   1.000
_cell.length_c   1.000
_cell.angle_alpha   90.00
_cell.angle_beta   90.00
_cell.angle_gamma   90.00
#
_symmetry.space_group_name_H-M   'P 1'
#
loop_
_entity.id
_entity.type
_entity.pdbx_description
1 polymer ?
#
loop_
_entity_poly.entity_id
_entity_poly.type
_entity_poly.pdbx_seq_one_letter_code
_entity_poly.pdbx_strand_id
1 'polypeptide(L)'
;MLRPKAVIACALFCFSMRAQAQTTFLTPPWLKWLGNGANPYSCTSGTCNLTDELWFSSFNVSLGATVVNAGGNGPLIIRSTGACTIAGSVMGGPSGGAEGITGQGDFGGGGGGGGGGTAAGIAGKTTEVIPGIPIVNGGFGGSASGGAGGTALSTAAGQYRMFMSNPGSWPGGGAPGGQGGSGGAQGGEGGTPVIFVCNSINFTGTINVSGGNGSNSTANGTGAGGGGGGGYVVLAAVTFTANSGSINTSGGVGGSCAGHTTCGAGGNGGNGWTMSMTIQ
;
A
#
# COMPACT_ATOMS: atom_id res chain seq x y z
N MET A 1 -2.09 45.72 -58.58
CA MET A 1 -2.45 44.29 -58.43
C MET A 1 -1.32 43.59 -57.69
N LEU A 2 -1.65 42.61 -56.84
CA LEU A 2 -0.80 41.81 -55.92
C LEU A 2 -0.69 42.35 -54.48
N ARG A 3 -1.61 41.87 -53.62
CA ARG A 3 -1.47 41.84 -52.15
C ARG A 3 -0.91 40.46 -51.75
N PRO A 4 0.01 40.36 -50.77
CA PRO A 4 0.48 39.08 -50.26
C PRO A 4 -0.50 38.48 -49.25
N LYS A 5 -0.51 37.14 -49.25
CA LYS A 5 -1.46 36.24 -48.61
C LYS A 5 -1.20 36.14 -47.10
N ALA A 6 -2.26 36.25 -46.29
CA ALA A 6 -2.27 35.85 -44.89
C ALA A 6 -2.32 34.31 -44.81
N VAL A 7 -1.34 33.71 -44.13
CA VAL A 7 -1.33 32.28 -43.82
C VAL A 7 -2.00 32.11 -42.46
N ILE A 8 -3.20 31.52 -42.46
CA ILE A 8 -3.91 31.08 -41.25
C ILE A 8 -3.36 29.70 -40.90
N ALA A 9 -2.56 29.61 -39.83
CA ALA A 9 -2.16 28.35 -39.23
C ALA A 9 -3.29 27.84 -38.33
N CYS A 10 -4.05 26.87 -38.83
CA CYS A 10 -5.06 26.16 -38.05
C CYS A 10 -4.35 25.06 -37.25
N ALA A 11 -4.07 25.33 -35.96
CA ALA A 11 -3.52 24.33 -35.04
C ALA A 11 -4.62 23.35 -34.64
N LEU A 12 -4.65 22.19 -35.30
CA LEU A 12 -5.50 21.06 -34.95
C LEU A 12 -4.94 20.41 -33.66
N PHE A 13 -5.45 20.82 -32.50
CA PHE A 13 -5.19 20.14 -31.23
C PHE A 13 -5.88 18.76 -31.26
N CYS A 14 -5.12 17.74 -31.67
CA CYS A 14 -5.54 16.36 -31.57
C CYS A 14 -5.44 15.92 -30.10
N PHE A 15 -6.55 16.02 -29.36
CA PHE A 15 -6.69 15.36 -28.06
C PHE A 15 -6.55 13.87 -28.27
N SER A 16 -5.38 13.33 -27.92
CA SER A 16 -5.18 11.89 -27.79
C SER A 16 -5.88 11.42 -26.52
N MET A 17 -7.21 11.22 -26.61
CA MET A 17 -7.91 10.38 -25.65
C MET A 17 -7.30 8.98 -25.75
N ARG A 18 -6.44 8.65 -24.78
CA ARG A 18 -6.09 7.25 -24.52
C ARG A 18 -7.36 6.56 -24.04
N ALA A 19 -8.11 5.99 -24.99
CA ALA A 19 -9.10 4.98 -24.69
C ALA A 19 -8.35 3.78 -24.09
N GLN A 20 -8.27 3.72 -22.77
CA GLN A 20 -7.96 2.48 -22.08
C GLN A 20 -9.09 1.53 -22.45
N ALA A 21 -8.78 0.53 -23.27
CA ALA A 21 -9.66 -0.58 -23.52
C ALA A 21 -10.02 -1.21 -22.17
N GLN A 22 -11.21 -0.88 -21.67
CA GLN A 22 -11.78 -1.45 -20.47
C GLN A 22 -12.16 -2.88 -20.82
N THR A 23 -11.19 -3.78 -20.64
CA THR A 23 -11.46 -5.21 -20.70
C THR A 23 -12.45 -5.49 -19.57
N THR A 24 -13.68 -5.85 -19.93
CA THR A 24 -14.71 -6.35 -19.01
C THR A 24 -14.31 -7.73 -18.53
N PHE A 25 -13.27 -7.78 -17.69
CA PHE A 25 -13.00 -8.94 -16.86
C PHE A 25 -14.09 -9.03 -15.79
N LEU A 26 -14.52 -10.26 -15.48
CA LEU A 26 -15.50 -10.55 -14.43
C LEU A 26 -15.00 -9.97 -13.10
N THR A 27 -15.46 -8.78 -12.73
CA THR A 27 -15.28 -8.23 -11.39
C THR A 27 -15.70 -9.30 -10.39
N PRO A 28 -14.85 -9.66 -9.44
CA PRO A 28 -15.17 -10.66 -8.44
C PRO A 28 -16.52 -10.44 -7.78
N PRO A 29 -17.31 -11.51 -7.56
CA PRO A 29 -18.59 -11.39 -6.87
C PRO A 29 -18.50 -10.65 -5.53
N TRP A 30 -17.44 -10.89 -4.74
CA TRP A 30 -17.28 -10.24 -3.45
C TRP A 30 -16.99 -8.73 -3.57
N LEU A 31 -16.35 -8.27 -4.66
CA LEU A 31 -16.15 -6.84 -4.93
C LEU A 31 -17.40 -6.15 -5.50
N LYS A 32 -18.43 -6.92 -5.87
CA LYS A 32 -19.74 -6.39 -6.27
C LYS A 32 -20.69 -6.21 -5.09
N TRP A 33 -20.40 -6.85 -3.96
CA TRP A 33 -21.26 -6.79 -2.80
C TRP A 33 -21.03 -5.50 -2.00
N LEU A 34 -22.03 -4.62 -1.99
CA LEU A 34 -22.00 -3.30 -1.34
C LEU A 34 -22.26 -3.34 0.18
N GLY A 35 -22.36 -4.54 0.77
CA GLY A 35 -22.74 -4.71 2.17
C GLY A 35 -24.26 -4.68 2.37
N ASN A 36 -24.69 -4.57 3.63
CA ASN A 36 -26.10 -4.49 4.01
C ASN A 36 -26.64 -3.06 4.17
N GLY A 37 -25.79 -2.05 4.01
CA GLY A 37 -26.19 -0.63 4.11
C GLY A 37 -26.64 -0.21 5.51
N ALA A 38 -25.91 -0.61 6.57
CA ALA A 38 -26.21 -0.19 7.95
C ALA A 38 -26.09 1.33 8.17
N ASN A 39 -25.98 1.80 9.41
CA ASN A 39 -25.93 3.24 9.73
C ASN A 39 -24.86 4.01 8.93
N PRO A 40 -25.08 5.29 8.59
CA PRO A 40 -24.06 6.09 7.93
C PRO A 40 -22.87 6.32 8.86
N TYR A 41 -21.67 6.44 8.29
CA TYR A 41 -20.44 6.78 9.03
C TYR A 41 -19.85 8.10 8.53
N SER A 42 -19.35 8.92 9.45
CA SER A 42 -18.67 10.17 9.13
C SER A 42 -17.54 10.46 10.10
N CYS A 43 -16.32 10.57 9.59
CA CYS A 43 -15.17 11.14 10.28
C CYS A 43 -15.03 12.60 9.85
N THR A 44 -15.40 13.52 10.74
CA THR A 44 -15.53 14.96 10.41
C THR A 44 -14.33 15.79 10.82
N SER A 45 -13.61 15.41 11.88
CA SER A 45 -12.41 16.08 12.37
C SER A 45 -11.55 15.15 13.19
N GLY A 46 -10.24 15.41 13.25
CA GLY A 46 -9.31 14.62 14.07
C GLY A 46 -9.10 13.21 13.53
N THR A 47 -8.75 12.29 14.42
CA THR A 47 -8.47 10.89 14.07
C THR A 47 -9.64 9.99 14.46
N CYS A 48 -10.10 9.18 13.52
CA CYS A 48 -11.10 8.15 13.76
C CYS A 48 -10.51 6.76 13.46
N ASN A 49 -10.63 5.84 14.40
CA ASN A 49 -10.05 4.51 14.29
C ASN A 49 -11.11 3.53 13.77
N LEU A 50 -10.79 2.85 12.68
CA LEU A 50 -11.60 1.76 12.12
C LEU A 50 -10.71 0.54 11.87
N THR A 51 -11.30 -0.63 11.80
CA THR A 51 -10.61 -1.87 11.44
C THR A 51 -11.61 -2.83 10.80
N ASP A 52 -11.08 -3.87 10.18
CA ASP A 52 -11.82 -4.99 9.62
C ASP A 52 -12.76 -4.58 8.49
N GLU A 53 -13.76 -5.43 8.24
CA GLU A 53 -14.80 -5.18 7.27
C GLU A 53 -16.02 -4.53 7.90
N LEU A 54 -16.40 -3.37 7.37
CA LEU A 54 -17.48 -2.52 7.87
C LEU A 54 -18.46 -2.19 6.75
N TRP A 55 -19.75 -2.18 7.08
CA TRP A 55 -20.83 -1.98 6.11
C TRP A 55 -21.66 -0.77 6.49
N PHE A 56 -21.79 0.21 5.59
CA PHE A 56 -22.47 1.48 5.86
C PHE A 56 -23.45 1.85 4.74
N SER A 57 -24.47 2.64 5.06
CA SER A 57 -25.33 3.27 4.05
C SER A 57 -24.64 4.44 3.34
N SER A 58 -23.67 5.09 3.99
CA SER A 58 -22.75 6.06 3.39
C SER A 58 -21.48 6.17 4.23
N PHE A 59 -20.36 6.52 3.61
CA PHE A 59 -19.08 6.72 4.29
C PHE A 59 -18.49 8.08 3.93
N ASN A 60 -18.07 8.86 4.94
CA ASN A 60 -17.46 10.16 4.71
C ASN A 60 -16.21 10.36 5.57
N VAL A 61 -15.12 10.80 4.93
CA VAL A 61 -13.92 11.35 5.59
C VAL A 61 -13.77 12.78 5.12
N SER A 62 -14.06 13.72 6.02
CA SER A 62 -14.03 15.15 5.72
C SER A 62 -12.60 15.66 5.60
N LEU A 63 -12.43 16.79 4.90
CA LEU A 63 -11.13 17.46 4.81
C LEU A 63 -10.60 17.78 6.22
N GLY A 64 -9.32 17.47 6.47
CA GLY A 64 -8.70 17.65 7.79
C GLY A 64 -9.01 16.56 8.82
N ALA A 65 -9.81 15.55 8.45
CA ALA A 65 -10.01 14.35 9.24
C ALA A 65 -9.14 13.19 8.72
N THR A 66 -8.78 12.28 9.61
CA THR A 66 -7.97 11.10 9.31
C THR A 66 -8.66 9.85 9.82
N VAL A 67 -8.92 8.89 8.94
CA VAL A 67 -9.26 7.52 9.33
C VAL A 67 -7.98 6.71 9.43
N VAL A 68 -7.79 5.99 10.53
CA VAL A 68 -6.65 5.10 10.75
C VAL A 68 -7.15 3.65 10.82
N ASN A 69 -6.47 2.75 10.11
CA ASN A 69 -6.68 1.32 10.25
C ASN A 69 -6.03 0.80 11.54
N ALA A 70 -6.82 0.69 12.61
CA ALA A 70 -6.36 0.27 13.94
C ALA A 70 -6.24 -1.27 14.10
N GLY A 71 -6.42 -2.05 13.02
CA GLY A 71 -6.41 -3.51 13.05
C GLY A 71 -5.04 -4.16 13.18
N GLY A 72 -3.96 -3.38 13.11
CA GLY A 72 -2.57 -3.88 13.10
C GLY A 72 -2.29 -4.76 11.87
N ASN A 73 -2.64 -6.04 11.96
CA ASN A 73 -2.47 -7.05 10.92
C ASN A 73 -3.68 -7.22 9.97
N GLY A 74 -4.78 -6.50 10.20
CA GLY A 74 -6.03 -6.63 9.44
C GLY A 74 -6.20 -5.61 8.29
N PRO A 75 -7.06 -5.91 7.30
CA PRO A 75 -7.48 -4.96 6.29
C PRO A 75 -8.45 -3.93 6.87
N LEU A 76 -8.54 -2.78 6.21
CA LEU A 76 -9.69 -1.90 6.30
C LEU A 76 -10.54 -2.08 5.05
N ILE A 77 -11.71 -2.71 5.19
CA ILE A 77 -12.65 -2.93 4.09
C ILE A 77 -13.93 -2.14 4.38
N ILE A 78 -14.19 -1.11 3.60
CA ILE A 78 -15.40 -0.31 3.68
C ILE A 78 -16.33 -0.70 2.54
N ARG A 79 -17.51 -1.21 2.90
CA ARG A 79 -18.61 -1.43 1.96
C ARG A 79 -19.70 -0.39 2.16
N SER A 80 -20.19 0.19 1.08
CA SER A 80 -21.32 1.10 1.16
C SER A 80 -22.35 0.95 0.05
N THR A 81 -23.62 0.86 0.44
CA THR A 81 -24.75 0.92 -0.50
C THR A 81 -24.97 2.32 -1.06
N GLY A 82 -24.36 3.34 -0.46
CA GLY A 82 -24.38 4.73 -0.94
C GLY A 82 -22.99 5.25 -1.30
N ALA A 83 -22.80 6.55 -1.09
CA ALA A 83 -21.57 7.24 -1.47
C ALA A 83 -20.46 7.05 -0.43
N CYS A 84 -19.24 6.86 -0.92
CA CYS A 84 -18.00 6.97 -0.17
C CYS A 84 -17.29 8.27 -0.57
N THR A 85 -17.29 9.26 0.32
CA THR A 85 -16.59 10.53 0.13
C THR A 85 -15.30 10.52 0.94
N ILE A 86 -14.17 10.65 0.27
CA ILE A 86 -12.84 10.62 0.87
C ILE A 86 -12.13 11.91 0.47
N ALA A 87 -12.37 12.97 1.26
CA ALA A 87 -11.75 14.28 1.10
C ALA A 87 -10.59 14.50 2.09
N GLY A 88 -10.62 13.81 3.25
CA GLY A 88 -9.52 13.75 4.20
C GLY A 88 -8.52 12.63 3.91
N SER A 89 -7.91 12.09 4.96
CA SER A 89 -6.87 11.07 4.87
C SER A 89 -7.35 9.71 5.36
N VAL A 90 -6.92 8.64 4.70
CA VAL A 90 -7.03 7.26 5.19
C VAL A 90 -5.62 6.69 5.32
N MET A 91 -5.27 6.25 6.53
CA MET A 91 -3.95 5.78 6.89
C MET A 91 -4.01 4.29 7.22
N GLY A 92 -3.21 3.51 6.52
CA GLY A 92 -3.01 2.09 6.77
C GLY A 92 -1.53 1.70 6.86
N GLY A 93 -0.62 2.66 6.95
CA GLY A 93 0.82 2.41 7.11
C GLY A 93 1.35 2.89 8.47
N PRO A 94 2.44 2.28 8.99
CA PRO A 94 3.08 2.57 10.29
C PRO A 94 3.64 3.98 10.48
N SER A 95 3.41 4.93 9.56
CA SER A 95 3.76 6.35 9.76
C SER A 95 3.12 7.00 11.01
N GLY A 96 2.30 6.27 11.77
CA GLY A 96 1.73 6.64 13.08
C GLY A 96 2.24 5.85 14.30
N GLY A 97 3.18 4.91 14.15
CA GLY A 97 3.74 4.12 15.26
C GLY A 97 2.91 2.88 15.64
N ALA A 98 3.56 1.72 15.69
CA ALA A 98 3.06 0.40 16.10
C ALA A 98 2.01 -0.31 15.22
N GLU A 99 1.57 0.27 14.10
CA GLU A 99 0.52 -0.31 13.24
C GLU A 99 1.05 -0.81 11.89
N GLY A 100 0.73 -2.05 11.51
CA GLY A 100 1.14 -2.63 10.24
C GLY A 100 1.25 -4.16 10.31
N ILE A 101 1.59 -4.77 9.17
CA ILE A 101 1.72 -6.21 9.06
C ILE A 101 3.05 -6.66 9.67
N THR A 102 2.97 -7.42 10.77
CA THR A 102 4.11 -8.04 11.48
C THR A 102 4.38 -9.49 11.03
N GLY A 103 3.41 -10.09 10.34
CA GLY A 103 3.46 -11.45 9.79
C GLY A 103 4.02 -11.51 8.37
N GLN A 104 3.79 -12.60 7.63
CA GLN A 104 3.98 -12.54 6.18
C GLN A 104 3.01 -11.51 5.59
N GLY A 105 3.40 -10.85 4.50
CA GLY A 105 2.43 -10.09 3.70
C GLY A 105 1.63 -11.05 2.83
N ASP A 106 0.53 -10.58 2.24
CA ASP A 106 -0.26 -11.43 1.34
C ASP A 106 -0.31 -10.89 -0.09
N PHE A 107 -0.56 -9.59 -0.23
CA PHE A 107 -0.72 -8.97 -1.55
C PHE A 107 0.00 -7.62 -1.71
N GLY A 108 0.69 -7.11 -0.68
CA GLY A 108 1.54 -5.92 -0.80
C GLY A 108 2.99 -6.23 -1.19
N GLY A 109 3.86 -5.22 -1.14
CA GLY A 109 5.30 -5.38 -1.44
C GLY A 109 6.00 -6.31 -0.45
N GLY A 110 7.12 -6.91 -0.85
CA GLY A 110 7.97 -7.68 0.06
C GLY A 110 8.69 -6.78 1.06
N GLY A 111 9.12 -7.33 2.20
CA GLY A 111 9.91 -6.61 3.19
C GLY A 111 11.40 -6.61 2.85
N GLY A 112 12.10 -5.51 3.04
CA GLY A 112 13.54 -5.38 2.83
C GLY A 112 14.34 -6.18 3.86
N GLY A 113 15.52 -6.66 3.50
CA GLY A 113 16.39 -7.40 4.41
C GLY A 113 17.06 -6.51 5.45
N GLY A 114 17.25 -7.03 6.66
CA GLY A 114 18.06 -6.37 7.68
C GLY A 114 19.54 -6.40 7.29
N GLY A 115 20.27 -5.34 7.61
CA GLY A 115 21.71 -5.29 7.43
C GLY A 115 22.44 -6.21 8.41
N GLY A 116 23.66 -6.61 8.08
CA GLY A 116 24.52 -7.42 8.93
C GLY A 116 25.23 -6.61 10.00
N GLY A 117 25.53 -7.26 11.11
CA GLY A 117 26.48 -6.80 12.13
C GLY A 117 27.64 -7.79 12.20
N THR A 118 28.12 -8.11 13.40
CA THR A 118 28.99 -9.28 13.63
C THR A 118 28.34 -10.58 13.14
N ALA A 119 27.03 -10.74 13.34
CA ALA A 119 26.21 -11.79 12.72
C ALA A 119 25.46 -11.25 11.50
N ALA A 120 25.02 -12.16 10.62
CA ALA A 120 24.19 -11.79 9.48
C ALA A 120 22.83 -11.19 9.91
N GLY A 121 22.28 -10.31 9.09
CA GLY A 121 20.92 -9.79 9.24
C GLY A 121 19.87 -10.82 8.85
N ILE A 122 18.63 -10.58 9.28
CA ILE A 122 17.49 -11.43 8.95
C ILE A 122 16.92 -10.97 7.59
N ALA A 123 16.54 -11.93 6.74
CA ALA A 123 15.82 -11.61 5.52
C ALA A 123 14.46 -10.96 5.83
N GLY A 124 14.04 -10.02 5.00
CA GLY A 124 12.69 -9.47 5.08
C GLY A 124 11.66 -10.52 4.72
N LYS A 125 10.43 -10.31 5.18
CA LYS A 125 9.33 -11.25 4.96
C LYS A 125 8.86 -11.21 3.51
N THR A 126 8.33 -12.34 3.08
CA THR A 126 7.75 -12.56 1.75
C THR A 126 6.28 -12.17 1.77
N THR A 127 5.76 -11.89 0.58
CA THR A 127 4.33 -11.75 0.34
C THR A 127 3.81 -13.04 -0.30
N GLU A 128 2.79 -13.67 0.29
CA GLU A 128 2.26 -15.00 -0.08
C GLU A 128 0.71 -15.01 -0.17
N VAL A 129 0.09 -15.46 -1.27
CA VAL A 129 -1.40 -15.66 -1.35
C VAL A 129 -1.78 -16.94 -0.59
N ILE A 130 -0.90 -17.94 -0.61
CA ILE A 130 -1.09 -19.25 0.00
C ILE A 130 0.18 -19.55 0.78
N PRO A 131 0.09 -20.04 2.04
CA PRO A 131 1.27 -20.36 2.83
C PRO A 131 2.29 -21.20 2.05
N GLY A 132 3.51 -20.69 1.92
CA GLY A 132 4.62 -21.34 1.23
C GLY A 132 4.71 -21.10 -0.28
N ILE A 133 3.80 -20.31 -0.89
CA ILE A 133 3.90 -19.91 -2.30
C ILE A 133 4.16 -18.39 -2.38
N PRO A 134 5.43 -17.98 -2.47
CA PRO A 134 5.78 -16.56 -2.56
C PRO A 134 5.37 -15.99 -3.91
N ILE A 135 4.83 -14.78 -3.86
CA ILE A 135 4.50 -14.00 -5.07
C ILE A 135 5.46 -12.85 -5.22
N VAL A 136 5.88 -12.30 -4.09
CA VAL A 136 6.90 -11.27 -4.02
C VAL A 136 7.90 -11.68 -2.93
N ASN A 137 9.15 -11.84 -3.35
CA ASN A 137 10.22 -12.20 -2.44
C ASN A 137 10.63 -11.00 -1.59
N GLY A 138 10.85 -11.25 -0.30
CA GLY A 138 11.52 -10.32 0.59
C GLY A 138 13.00 -10.16 0.21
N GLY A 139 13.62 -9.11 0.73
CA GLY A 139 15.04 -8.86 0.57
C GLY A 139 15.89 -9.78 1.43
N PHE A 140 17.03 -10.24 0.91
CA PHE A 140 17.97 -11.07 1.65
C PHE A 140 18.60 -10.33 2.84
N GLY A 141 18.88 -11.05 3.93
CA GLY A 141 19.63 -10.48 5.05
C GLY A 141 21.07 -10.16 4.65
N GLY A 142 21.62 -9.08 5.18
CA GLY A 142 23.01 -8.69 4.95
C GLY A 142 23.98 -9.67 5.58
N SER A 143 25.11 -9.92 4.92
CA SER A 143 26.13 -10.85 5.44
C SER A 143 26.72 -10.37 6.76
N ALA A 144 27.25 -11.31 7.55
CA ALA A 144 28.09 -10.98 8.70
C ALA A 144 29.25 -10.04 8.31
N SER A 145 29.77 -9.31 9.30
CA SER A 145 30.78 -8.24 9.14
C SER A 145 30.28 -6.99 8.42
N GLY A 146 29.01 -6.63 8.60
CA GLY A 146 28.46 -5.35 8.12
C GLY A 146 27.91 -5.34 6.70
N GLY A 147 27.55 -6.49 6.12
CA GLY A 147 26.95 -6.53 4.78
C GLY A 147 25.59 -5.83 4.74
N ALA A 148 25.29 -5.11 3.66
CA ALA A 148 23.98 -4.46 3.49
C ALA A 148 22.86 -5.48 3.26
N GLY A 149 21.67 -5.21 3.77
CA GLY A 149 20.46 -5.96 3.47
C GLY A 149 19.98 -5.72 2.04
N GLY A 150 19.35 -6.73 1.45
CA GLY A 150 18.80 -6.67 0.10
C GLY A 150 17.49 -5.89 0.04
N THR A 151 17.29 -5.15 -1.04
CA THR A 151 15.99 -4.53 -1.36
C THR A 151 14.98 -5.60 -1.78
N ALA A 152 13.75 -5.48 -1.31
CA ALA A 152 12.69 -6.40 -1.66
C ALA A 152 12.09 -6.11 -3.04
N LEU A 153 11.37 -7.10 -3.59
CA LEU A 153 10.66 -6.91 -4.84
C LEU A 153 9.35 -6.15 -4.62
N SER A 154 8.95 -5.40 -5.65
CA SER A 154 7.63 -4.74 -5.67
C SER A 154 6.61 -5.64 -6.33
N THR A 155 5.37 -5.46 -5.92
CA THR A 155 4.22 -6.23 -6.39
C THR A 155 3.73 -5.71 -7.74
N ALA A 156 3.54 -6.57 -8.72
CA ALA A 156 2.87 -6.19 -9.97
C ALA A 156 1.36 -6.40 -9.86
N ALA A 157 0.55 -5.36 -10.10
CA ALA A 157 -0.91 -5.41 -10.00
C ALA A 157 -1.57 -6.56 -10.81
N GLY A 158 -0.93 -7.01 -11.88
CA GLY A 158 -1.40 -8.13 -12.71
C GLY A 158 -1.38 -9.50 -12.03
N GLN A 159 -0.49 -9.71 -11.04
CA GLN A 159 -0.30 -11.01 -10.38
C GLN A 159 -1.45 -11.40 -9.44
N TYR A 160 -2.33 -10.45 -9.07
CA TYR A 160 -3.32 -10.60 -8.00
C TYR A 160 -4.77 -10.67 -8.46
N ARG A 161 -4.99 -10.79 -9.79
CA ARG A 161 -6.31 -11.09 -10.36
C ARG A 161 -6.92 -12.38 -9.80
N MET A 162 -6.09 -13.32 -9.31
CA MET A 162 -6.53 -14.55 -8.65
C MET A 162 -7.02 -14.34 -7.21
N PHE A 163 -6.42 -13.43 -6.43
CA PHE A 163 -6.91 -13.08 -5.08
C PHE A 163 -8.32 -12.50 -5.16
N MET A 164 -8.51 -11.60 -6.13
CA MET A 164 -9.82 -11.11 -6.50
C MET A 164 -10.83 -12.25 -6.71
N SER A 165 -10.46 -13.42 -7.23
CA SER A 165 -11.40 -14.52 -7.48
C SER A 165 -11.77 -15.43 -6.29
N ASN A 166 -11.12 -15.31 -5.12
CA ASN A 166 -11.35 -16.22 -3.97
C ASN A 166 -11.71 -15.47 -2.67
N PRO A 167 -12.93 -15.65 -2.10
CA PRO A 167 -13.38 -14.93 -0.91
C PRO A 167 -12.84 -15.49 0.43
N GLY A 168 -12.01 -16.54 0.43
CA GLY A 168 -11.67 -17.32 1.63
C GLY A 168 -10.51 -16.81 2.50
N SER A 169 -9.68 -15.88 2.03
CA SER A 169 -8.50 -15.39 2.77
C SER A 169 -8.71 -13.96 3.26
N TRP A 170 -8.50 -13.75 4.56
CA TRP A 170 -8.46 -12.41 5.18
C TRP A 170 -7.27 -11.64 4.61
N PRO A 171 -7.47 -10.51 3.91
CA PRO A 171 -6.35 -9.92 3.21
C PRO A 171 -5.28 -9.33 4.12
N GLY A 172 -4.04 -9.78 3.94
CA GLY A 172 -2.83 -9.16 4.46
C GLY A 172 -2.20 -8.15 3.49
N GLY A 173 -1.52 -7.16 4.06
CA GLY A 173 -0.89 -6.07 3.32
C GLY A 173 0.49 -6.41 2.75
N GLY A 174 1.39 -5.44 2.77
CA GLY A 174 2.83 -5.63 2.52
C GLY A 174 3.50 -6.40 3.64
N ALA A 175 4.67 -6.97 3.39
CA ALA A 175 5.41 -7.77 4.36
C ALA A 175 6.42 -6.93 5.15
N PRO A 176 6.68 -7.21 6.44
CA PRO A 176 7.63 -6.47 7.27
C PRO A 176 9.08 -6.73 6.88
N GLY A 177 9.92 -5.74 7.15
CA GLY A 177 11.37 -5.81 6.95
C GLY A 177 12.07 -6.73 7.95
N GLY A 178 13.27 -7.17 7.59
CA GLY A 178 14.10 -8.02 8.41
C GLY A 178 14.81 -7.25 9.53
N GLN A 179 15.04 -7.90 10.67
CA GLN A 179 15.85 -7.36 11.75
C GLN A 179 17.34 -7.32 11.36
N GLY A 180 18.05 -6.29 11.81
CA GLY A 180 19.49 -6.20 11.70
C GLY A 180 20.23 -7.28 12.50
N GLY A 181 21.41 -7.68 12.02
CA GLY A 181 22.23 -8.73 12.63
C GLY A 181 22.73 -8.39 14.03
N SER A 182 23.09 -9.42 14.81
CA SER A 182 23.56 -9.33 16.20
C SER A 182 22.55 -8.74 17.19
N GLY A 183 21.25 -9.02 17.00
CA GLY A 183 20.20 -8.37 17.80
C GLY A 183 20.06 -6.87 17.48
N GLY A 184 20.42 -6.49 16.25
CA GLY A 184 20.35 -5.13 15.77
C GLY A 184 18.93 -4.62 15.59
N ALA A 185 18.83 -3.51 14.86
CA ALA A 185 17.61 -2.72 14.81
C ALA A 185 16.43 -3.46 14.14
N GLN A 186 15.21 -3.14 14.59
CA GLN A 186 13.99 -3.75 14.07
C GLN A 186 13.70 -3.30 12.63
N GLY A 187 13.17 -4.22 11.83
CA GLY A 187 12.62 -3.91 10.51
C GLY A 187 11.34 -3.09 10.61
N GLY A 188 10.97 -2.42 9.52
CA GLY A 188 9.72 -1.67 9.44
C GLY A 188 8.53 -2.57 9.13
N GLU A 189 7.37 -2.22 9.66
CA GLU A 189 6.13 -2.97 9.45
C GLU A 189 5.60 -2.86 8.02
N GLY A 190 4.86 -3.86 7.54
CA GLY A 190 4.20 -3.81 6.25
C GLY A 190 3.00 -2.85 6.25
N GLY A 191 2.74 -2.17 5.13
CA GLY A 191 1.53 -1.35 4.97
C GLY A 191 0.28 -2.22 4.80
N THR A 192 -0.84 -1.83 5.41
CA THR A 192 -2.08 -2.60 5.41
C THR A 192 -2.89 -2.46 4.11
N PRO A 193 -3.84 -3.38 3.84
CA PRO A 193 -4.81 -3.20 2.76
C PRO A 193 -5.88 -2.17 3.10
N VAL A 194 -6.25 -1.33 2.13
CA VAL A 194 -7.43 -0.46 2.21
C VAL A 194 -8.32 -0.71 0.99
N ILE A 195 -9.57 -1.11 1.24
CA ILE A 195 -10.51 -1.54 0.19
C ILE A 195 -11.82 -0.78 0.37
N PHE A 196 -12.27 -0.09 -0.68
CA PHE A 196 -13.56 0.57 -0.74
C PHE A 196 -14.43 -0.11 -1.80
N VAL A 197 -15.63 -0.53 -1.42
CA VAL A 197 -16.65 -1.13 -2.30
C VAL A 197 -17.95 -0.34 -2.13
N CYS A 198 -18.20 0.64 -2.98
CA CYS A 198 -19.28 1.62 -2.77
C CYS A 198 -20.20 1.76 -3.99
N ASN A 199 -21.43 2.23 -3.80
CA ASN A 199 -22.26 2.59 -4.95
C ASN A 199 -21.64 3.75 -5.74
N SER A 200 -21.14 4.76 -5.04
CA SER A 200 -20.32 5.80 -5.67
C SER A 200 -19.09 6.16 -4.84
N ILE A 201 -17.99 6.52 -5.52
CA ILE A 201 -16.78 7.03 -4.86
C ILE A 201 -16.53 8.47 -5.32
N ASN A 202 -16.29 9.35 -4.34
CA ASN A 202 -15.77 10.71 -4.51
C ASN A 202 -14.42 10.78 -3.79
N PHE A 203 -13.32 10.58 -4.52
CA PHE A 203 -11.97 10.57 -3.95
C PHE A 203 -11.17 11.79 -4.39
N THR A 204 -10.88 12.67 -3.41
CA THR A 204 -10.11 13.91 -3.59
C THR A 204 -9.01 14.09 -2.55
N GLY A 205 -9.07 13.33 -1.44
CA GLY A 205 -8.09 13.36 -0.36
C GLY A 205 -6.90 12.45 -0.59
N THR A 206 -6.43 11.81 0.48
CA THR A 206 -5.23 10.95 0.45
C THR A 206 -5.50 9.57 1.05
N ILE A 207 -4.88 8.55 0.47
CA ILE A 207 -4.79 7.22 1.08
C ILE A 207 -3.32 6.86 1.18
N ASN A 208 -2.82 6.58 2.38
CA ASN A 208 -1.44 6.17 2.60
C ASN A 208 -1.38 4.80 3.26
N VAL A 209 -0.91 3.82 2.50
CA VAL A 209 -0.65 2.45 2.95
C VAL A 209 0.83 2.10 2.75
N SER A 210 1.73 3.08 2.86
CA SER A 210 3.16 2.84 2.73
C SER A 210 3.68 1.89 3.82
N GLY A 211 4.72 1.13 3.51
CA GLY A 211 5.45 0.35 4.50
C GLY A 211 6.24 1.24 5.45
N GLY A 212 6.57 0.70 6.62
CA GLY A 212 7.35 1.38 7.66
C GLY A 212 8.82 1.39 7.36
N ASN A 213 9.50 2.43 7.82
CA ASN A 213 10.95 2.50 7.70
C ASN A 213 11.60 1.53 8.69
N GLY A 214 12.70 0.92 8.27
CA GLY A 214 13.57 0.16 9.15
C GLY A 214 14.27 1.09 10.13
N SER A 215 14.51 0.61 11.35
CA SER A 215 15.23 1.38 12.37
C SER A 215 16.73 1.43 12.08
N ASN A 216 17.37 2.55 12.42
CA ASN A 216 18.82 2.68 12.33
C ASN A 216 19.53 1.72 13.30
N SER A 217 20.74 1.29 12.94
CA SER A 217 21.59 0.52 13.85
C SER A 217 21.85 1.28 15.15
N THR A 218 21.88 0.55 16.27
CA THR A 218 22.02 1.11 17.62
C THR A 218 23.46 1.09 18.14
N ALA A 219 24.37 0.35 17.48
CA ALA A 219 25.77 0.24 17.87
C ALA A 219 26.69 -0.24 16.72
N ASN A 220 27.99 -0.20 16.96
CA ASN A 220 28.97 -0.93 16.13
C ASN A 220 28.75 -2.44 16.27
N GLY A 221 28.88 -3.18 15.17
CA GLY A 221 28.69 -4.63 15.15
C GLY A 221 27.24 -5.08 15.18
N THR A 222 26.27 -4.16 15.13
CA THR A 222 24.84 -4.45 14.92
C THR A 222 24.38 -3.96 13.56
N GLY A 223 23.46 -4.70 12.92
CA GLY A 223 22.87 -4.29 11.66
C GLY A 223 21.69 -3.32 11.83
N ALA A 224 21.39 -2.56 10.77
CA ALA A 224 20.15 -1.78 10.68
C ALA A 224 18.96 -2.64 10.19
N GLY A 225 17.73 -2.21 10.49
CA GLY A 225 16.53 -2.93 10.07
C GLY A 225 16.15 -2.66 8.61
N GLY A 226 15.55 -3.64 7.92
CA GLY A 226 15.00 -3.45 6.57
C GLY A 226 13.68 -2.69 6.59
N GLY A 227 13.32 -2.03 5.48
CA GLY A 227 12.03 -1.35 5.34
C GLY A 227 10.88 -2.32 5.07
N GLY A 228 9.68 -2.04 5.58
CA GLY A 228 8.49 -2.83 5.32
C GLY A 228 7.93 -2.60 3.91
N GLY A 229 7.28 -3.59 3.34
CA GLY A 229 6.64 -3.50 2.04
C GLY A 229 5.37 -2.65 2.08
N GLY A 230 5.09 -1.94 0.99
CA GLY A 230 3.87 -1.15 0.85
C GLY A 230 2.63 -2.02 0.78
N GLY A 231 1.54 -1.56 1.39
CA GLY A 231 0.21 -2.14 1.26
C GLY A 231 -0.42 -1.84 -0.10
N TYR A 232 -1.71 -2.10 -0.23
CA TYR A 232 -2.41 -1.89 -1.48
C TYR A 232 -3.78 -1.27 -1.27
N VAL A 233 -4.28 -0.64 -2.33
CA VAL A 233 -5.59 0.05 -2.32
C VAL A 233 -6.47 -0.46 -3.45
N VAL A 234 -7.71 -0.82 -3.12
CA VAL A 234 -8.74 -1.16 -4.11
C VAL A 234 -9.92 -0.21 -3.97
N LEU A 235 -10.22 0.53 -5.03
CA LEU A 235 -11.43 1.33 -5.15
C LEU A 235 -12.37 0.65 -6.15
N ALA A 236 -13.47 0.09 -5.66
CA ALA A 236 -14.50 -0.56 -6.46
C ALA A 236 -15.81 0.23 -6.30
N ALA A 237 -16.36 0.73 -7.41
CA ALA A 237 -17.61 1.48 -7.35
C ALA A 237 -18.50 1.32 -8.57
N VAL A 238 -19.83 1.44 -8.40
CA VAL A 238 -20.73 1.48 -9.55
C VAL A 238 -20.46 2.73 -10.38
N THR A 239 -20.15 3.84 -9.70
CA THR A 239 -19.77 5.11 -10.35
C THR A 239 -18.64 5.82 -9.60
N PHE A 240 -17.71 6.44 -10.34
CA PHE A 240 -16.74 7.38 -9.78
C PHE A 240 -17.21 8.80 -10.09
N THR A 241 -17.53 9.56 -9.04
CA THR A 241 -17.91 10.98 -9.15
C THR A 241 -16.69 11.89 -9.17
N ALA A 242 -15.62 11.49 -8.48
CA ALA A 242 -14.27 12.03 -8.62
C ALA A 242 -13.25 10.95 -8.28
N ASN A 243 -12.08 11.00 -8.91
CA ASN A 243 -10.95 10.11 -8.65
C ASN A 243 -9.62 10.84 -8.86
N SER A 244 -9.43 11.94 -8.14
CA SER A 244 -8.26 12.83 -8.28
C SER A 244 -7.39 12.89 -7.01
N GLY A 245 -7.73 12.14 -5.96
CA GLY A 245 -6.92 12.04 -4.76
C GLY A 245 -5.59 11.33 -5.01
N SER A 246 -4.73 11.30 -3.99
CA SER A 246 -3.41 10.66 -4.06
C SER A 246 -3.36 9.37 -3.24
N ILE A 247 -2.74 8.33 -3.82
CA ILE A 247 -2.53 7.05 -3.12
C ILE A 247 -1.04 6.78 -3.02
N ASN A 248 -0.55 6.52 -1.80
CA ASN A 248 0.82 6.12 -1.54
C ASN A 248 0.88 4.64 -1.12
N THR A 249 1.55 3.83 -1.93
CA THR A 249 1.81 2.39 -1.70
C THR A 249 3.31 2.09 -1.66
N SER A 250 4.14 3.10 -1.38
CA SER A 250 5.59 2.91 -1.35
C SER A 250 6.03 1.92 -0.27
N GLY A 251 7.08 1.15 -0.56
CA GLY A 251 7.82 0.45 0.49
C GLY A 251 8.53 1.46 1.40
N GLY A 252 8.74 1.07 2.65
CA GLY A 252 9.54 1.83 3.60
C GLY A 252 11.02 1.78 3.26
N VAL A 253 11.75 2.81 3.68
CA VAL A 253 13.21 2.84 3.51
C VAL A 253 13.89 1.95 4.54
N GLY A 254 15.01 1.32 4.15
CA GLY A 254 15.87 0.61 5.09
C GLY A 254 16.54 1.56 6.08
N GLY A 255 16.81 1.06 7.28
CA GLY A 255 17.54 1.79 8.30
C GLY A 255 19.00 1.99 7.90
N SER A 256 19.59 3.08 8.39
CA SER A 256 21.00 3.41 8.17
C SER A 256 21.90 2.94 9.32
N CYS A 257 23.21 2.95 9.10
CA CYS A 257 24.18 2.67 10.16
C CYS A 257 24.42 3.83 11.12
N ALA A 258 23.81 5.01 10.91
CA ALA A 258 23.92 6.16 11.81
C ALA A 258 25.36 6.54 12.25
N GLY A 259 26.36 6.29 11.38
CA GLY A 259 27.77 6.56 11.67
C GLY A 259 28.56 5.40 12.28
N HIS A 260 27.95 4.23 12.52
CA HIS A 260 28.63 3.01 12.95
C HIS A 260 29.40 2.36 11.79
N THR A 261 30.64 1.93 12.06
CA THR A 261 31.62 1.52 11.03
C THR A 261 31.61 0.03 10.73
N THR A 262 31.02 -0.79 11.60
CA THR A 262 30.91 -2.26 11.45
C THR A 262 29.46 -2.72 11.36
N CYS A 263 28.65 -1.92 10.67
CA CYS A 263 27.22 -2.12 10.47
C CYS A 263 26.91 -2.18 8.96
N GLY A 264 25.91 -2.99 8.60
CA GLY A 264 25.24 -2.95 7.31
C GLY A 264 23.92 -2.19 7.38
N ALA A 265 23.64 -1.39 6.36
CA ALA A 265 22.34 -0.73 6.18
C ALA A 265 21.25 -1.76 5.84
N GLY A 266 20.01 -1.46 6.19
CA GLY A 266 18.85 -2.26 5.77
C GLY A 266 18.50 -2.03 4.30
N GLY A 267 17.90 -3.02 3.67
CA GLY A 267 17.32 -2.90 2.34
C GLY A 267 15.95 -2.23 2.37
N ASN A 268 15.54 -1.62 1.25
CA ASN A 268 14.22 -1.01 1.13
C ASN A 268 13.13 -2.08 0.98
N GLY A 269 11.93 -1.77 1.47
CA GLY A 269 10.72 -2.55 1.17
C GLY A 269 10.27 -2.35 -0.27
N GLY A 270 9.53 -3.34 -0.78
CA GLY A 270 8.91 -3.28 -2.09
C GLY A 270 7.67 -2.39 -2.08
N ASN A 271 7.35 -1.79 -3.22
CA ASN A 271 6.08 -1.08 -3.37
C ASN A 271 4.93 -2.08 -3.47
N GLY A 272 3.79 -1.73 -2.88
CA GLY A 272 2.52 -2.38 -3.18
C GLY A 272 1.87 -1.77 -4.42
N TRP A 273 0.54 -1.86 -4.52
CA TRP A 273 -0.18 -1.51 -5.75
C TRP A 273 -1.55 -0.90 -5.48
N THR A 274 -2.14 -0.31 -6.51
CA THR A 274 -3.49 0.27 -6.43
C THR A 274 -4.32 -0.13 -7.62
N MET A 275 -5.63 -0.27 -7.44
CA MET A 275 -6.58 -0.47 -8.54
C MET A 275 -7.86 0.31 -8.29
N SER A 276 -8.37 0.93 -9.35
CA SER A 276 -9.73 1.48 -9.38
C SER A 276 -10.53 0.73 -10.45
N MET A 277 -11.75 0.31 -10.13
CA MET A 277 -12.61 -0.43 -11.05
C MET A 277 -14.08 -0.10 -10.91
N THR A 278 -14.78 -0.09 -12.03
CA THR A 278 -16.23 0.01 -12.06
C THR A 278 -16.86 -1.36 -11.81
N ILE A 279 -17.89 -1.43 -10.96
CA ILE A 279 -18.64 -2.66 -10.66
C ILE A 279 -20.08 -2.55 -11.14
N GLN A 280 -20.67 -3.69 -11.50
CA GLN A 280 -22.04 -3.81 -12.00
C GLN A 280 -22.76 -4.90 -11.22
#